data_AF-W6XS16-F1
#
_entry.id   AF-W6XS16-F1
#
_cell.length_a   1.000
_cell.length_b   1.000
_cell.length_c   1.000
_cell.angle_alpha   90.00
_cell.angle_beta   90.00
_cell.angle_gamma   90.00
#
_symmetry.space_group_name_H-M   'P 1'
#
loop_
_entity.id
_entity.type
_entity.pdbx_description
1 polymer ?
#
loop_
_entity_poly.entity_id
_entity_poly.type
_entity_poly.pdbx_seq_one_letter_code
_entity_poly.pdbx_strand_id
1 'polypeptide(L)'
;MARSAKQKAARNLRRGSRPVFQFTKLPAELQLLVLCRCDLVSIGRLLSVSSYVRSLYIQYPEIVIQGSLSENPQPLAGLLHVATVLHNISDDDFDSDKPFELLEHANSNQWPVIYSRFLRSGDDVLDYMRSLVDIYVEVDVAADIVAQGMNAAMQIYIDPQVAVTPVVLSVAEHTRLVCALLIVKIHYQLRSKFEPDGPMSARDFATAFMQTLAPWQMAQSSSVEGFLDSCQKYPGGLFNEIIDKRYTCCECLLQRSSYLRNYSRDVAVDRYKGHAFAGDTSFPRYSPAAEVERRRIGRRESWAGRVGDAQHPATQLRNHGWMMYDTISPGDMMRRHLVWRVGMLFWDQSRLADWGMVDSSDVVTLGTQTAWRLGYMRRRYPYSLQRGHIEDTTSQQIVEWTRSHEQIDFEEFLARQLGQ
;
A
#
# COMPACT_ATOMS: atom_id res chain seq x y z
N MET A 1 41.55 -46.74 19.96
CA MET A 1 41.17 -45.52 20.71
C MET A 1 39.66 -45.35 20.68
N ALA A 2 38.98 -45.48 21.82
CA ALA A 2 37.54 -45.36 21.93
C ALA A 2 37.12 -43.88 21.78
N ARG A 3 36.22 -43.58 20.82
CA ARG A 3 35.72 -42.22 20.57
C ARG A 3 34.89 -41.72 21.76
N SER A 4 35.09 -40.46 22.14
CA SER A 4 34.42 -39.88 23.32
C SER A 4 32.91 -39.72 23.10
N ALA A 5 32.13 -39.84 24.17
CA ALA A 5 30.68 -39.70 24.16
C ALA A 5 30.22 -38.36 23.54
N LYS A 6 31.02 -37.28 23.67
CA LYS A 6 30.77 -35.98 23.03
C LYS A 6 30.84 -36.04 21.50
N GLN A 7 31.78 -36.80 20.93
CA GLN A 7 31.85 -36.98 19.46
C GLN A 7 30.69 -37.83 18.93
N LYS A 8 30.22 -38.81 19.73
CA LYS A 8 29.03 -39.61 19.42
C LYS A 8 27.75 -38.78 19.51
N ALA A 9 27.62 -37.91 20.52
CA ALA A 9 26.49 -37.00 20.69
C ALA A 9 26.43 -35.92 19.59
N ALA A 10 27.56 -35.29 19.24
CA ALA A 10 27.61 -34.31 18.14
C ALA A 10 27.28 -34.93 16.77
N ARG A 11 27.66 -36.21 16.58
CA ARG A 11 27.31 -36.95 15.36
C ARG A 11 25.86 -37.42 15.36
N ASN A 12 25.28 -37.73 16.51
CA ASN A 12 23.86 -38.05 16.66
C ASN A 12 22.97 -36.80 16.55
N LEU A 13 23.44 -35.61 16.96
CA LEU A 13 22.79 -34.33 16.66
C LEU A 13 22.84 -34.00 15.16
N ARG A 14 23.91 -34.39 14.45
CA ARG A 14 23.97 -34.29 12.96
C ARG A 14 23.19 -35.39 12.23
N ARG A 15 22.83 -36.49 12.89
CA ARG A 15 22.11 -37.65 12.32
C ARG A 15 20.66 -37.79 12.80
N GLY A 16 20.27 -37.05 13.83
CA GLY A 16 18.90 -36.92 14.31
C GLY A 16 18.13 -36.11 13.29
N SER A 17 17.51 -36.82 12.36
CA SER A 17 16.44 -36.36 11.48
C SER A 17 16.61 -34.93 10.98
N ARG A 18 17.31 -34.77 9.84
CA ARG A 18 16.85 -33.71 8.91
C ARG A 18 15.34 -33.95 8.76
N PRO A 19 14.47 -32.97 9.06
CA PRO A 19 13.05 -33.15 8.85
C PRO A 19 12.86 -33.46 7.36
N VAL A 20 12.64 -34.75 7.06
CA VAL A 20 12.22 -35.16 5.72
C VAL A 20 10.74 -34.91 5.71
N PHE A 21 10.37 -33.72 5.25
CA PHE A 21 8.97 -33.39 5.06
C PHE A 21 8.32 -34.47 4.19
N GLN A 22 7.21 -35.05 4.62
CA GLN A 22 6.62 -36.19 3.91
C GLN A 22 6.25 -35.85 2.46
N PHE A 23 5.97 -34.57 2.17
CA PHE A 23 5.69 -34.11 0.81
C PHE A 23 6.89 -34.28 -0.13
N THR A 24 8.15 -34.32 0.34
CA THR A 24 9.32 -34.52 -0.54
C THR A 24 9.39 -35.91 -1.16
N LYS A 25 8.47 -36.82 -0.78
CA LYS A 25 8.30 -38.15 -1.39
C LYS A 25 7.31 -38.14 -2.55
N LEU A 26 6.59 -37.04 -2.78
CA LEU A 26 5.64 -36.91 -3.88
C LEU A 26 6.37 -36.64 -5.21
N PRO A 27 5.73 -36.88 -6.37
CA PRO A 27 6.22 -36.36 -7.66
C PRO A 27 6.39 -34.84 -7.62
N ALA A 28 7.34 -34.30 -8.40
CA ALA A 28 7.70 -32.88 -8.38
C ALA A 28 6.49 -31.96 -8.59
N GLU A 29 5.55 -32.36 -9.44
CA GLU A 29 4.33 -31.64 -9.77
C GLU A 29 3.42 -31.50 -8.54
N LEU A 30 3.25 -32.57 -7.75
CA LEU A 30 2.46 -32.53 -6.51
C LEU A 30 3.16 -31.73 -5.41
N GLN A 31 4.50 -31.74 -5.39
CA GLN A 31 5.25 -30.90 -4.47
C GLN A 31 5.11 -29.42 -4.80
N LEU A 32 5.18 -29.06 -6.08
CA LEU A 32 4.97 -27.70 -6.55
C LEU A 32 3.55 -27.23 -6.24
N LEU A 33 2.53 -28.08 -6.39
CA LEU A 33 1.17 -27.73 -5.97
C LEU A 33 1.08 -27.36 -4.49
N VAL A 34 1.79 -28.07 -3.61
CA VAL A 34 1.83 -27.72 -2.18
C VAL A 34 2.60 -26.42 -1.96
N LEU A 35 3.77 -26.27 -2.59
CA LEU A 35 4.64 -25.10 -2.44
C LEU A 35 3.98 -23.81 -2.96
N CYS A 36 3.20 -23.90 -4.04
CA CYS A 36 2.47 -22.77 -4.62
C CYS A 36 1.27 -22.34 -3.78
N ARG A 37 0.86 -23.10 -2.75
CA ARG A 37 -0.15 -22.68 -1.76
C ARG A 37 0.44 -21.97 -0.54
N CYS A 38 1.77 -21.88 -0.45
CA CYS A 38 2.41 -21.11 0.59
C CYS A 38 2.27 -19.61 0.29
N ASP A 39 2.09 -18.80 1.33
CA ASP A 39 2.21 -17.35 1.20
C ASP A 39 3.64 -16.97 0.78
N LEU A 40 3.80 -15.79 0.17
CA LEU A 40 5.07 -15.33 -0.38
C LEU A 40 6.19 -15.27 0.68
N VAL A 41 5.86 -14.92 1.92
CA VAL A 41 6.85 -14.88 3.02
C VAL A 41 7.33 -16.29 3.37
N SER A 42 6.42 -17.26 3.44
CA SER A 42 6.77 -18.68 3.61
C SER A 42 7.60 -19.21 2.45
N ILE A 43 7.30 -18.84 1.20
CA ILE A 43 8.11 -19.18 0.04
C ILE A 43 9.54 -18.63 0.18
N GLY A 44 9.70 -17.35 0.55
CA GLY A 44 11.01 -16.75 0.78
C GLY A 44 11.83 -17.48 1.85
N ARG A 45 11.18 -17.87 2.96
CA ARG A 45 11.80 -18.70 4.01
C ARG A 45 12.23 -20.07 3.47
N LEU A 46 11.39 -20.73 2.69
CA LEU A 46 11.71 -22.03 2.09
C LEU A 46 12.89 -21.93 1.12
N LEU A 47 12.95 -20.88 0.31
CA LEU A 47 14.06 -20.63 -0.61
C LEU A 47 15.37 -20.35 0.10
N SER A 48 15.37 -19.67 1.24
CA SER A 48 16.59 -19.45 2.03
C SER A 48 17.11 -20.76 2.65
N VAL A 49 16.22 -21.60 3.18
CA VAL A 49 16.62 -22.77 3.99
C VAL A 49 16.83 -24.06 3.16
N SER A 50 16.08 -24.27 2.07
CA SER A 50 16.06 -25.55 1.35
C SER A 50 16.69 -25.48 -0.03
N SER A 51 17.86 -26.11 -0.21
CA SER A 51 18.48 -26.28 -1.54
C SER A 51 17.64 -27.11 -2.49
N TYR A 52 16.82 -28.02 -1.95
CA TYR A 52 15.94 -28.86 -2.74
C TYR A 52 14.78 -28.05 -3.34
N VAL A 53 14.14 -27.18 -2.54
CA VAL A 53 13.09 -26.28 -3.05
C VAL A 53 13.66 -25.35 -4.12
N ARG A 54 14.88 -24.81 -3.91
CA ARG A 54 15.57 -24.02 -4.94
C ARG A 54 15.75 -24.80 -6.24
N SER A 55 16.18 -26.07 -6.18
CA SER A 55 16.34 -26.89 -7.38
C SER A 55 15.02 -27.14 -8.12
N LEU A 56 13.92 -27.32 -7.39
CA LEU A 56 12.58 -27.45 -7.98
C LEU A 56 12.16 -26.15 -8.68
N TYR A 57 12.42 -25.01 -8.07
CA TYR A 57 12.05 -23.71 -8.64
C TYR A 57 12.83 -23.41 -9.92
N ILE A 58 14.12 -23.75 -9.96
CA ILE A 58 14.95 -23.67 -11.17
C ILE A 58 14.44 -24.58 -12.29
N GLN A 59 13.95 -25.78 -11.94
CA GLN A 59 13.45 -26.74 -12.93
C GLN A 59 12.07 -26.37 -13.50
N TYR A 60 11.24 -25.64 -12.75
CA TYR A 60 9.85 -25.34 -13.12
C TYR A 60 9.48 -23.87 -12.88
N PRO A 61 10.18 -22.91 -13.54
CA PRO A 61 10.05 -21.49 -13.22
C PRO A 61 8.65 -20.93 -13.49
N GLU A 62 8.04 -21.26 -14.63
CA GLU A 62 6.71 -20.75 -15.00
C GLU A 62 5.63 -21.19 -14.02
N ILE A 63 5.62 -22.48 -13.64
CA ILE A 63 4.65 -23.07 -12.72
C ILE A 63 4.76 -22.41 -11.34
N VAL A 64 5.98 -22.16 -10.89
CA VAL A 64 6.25 -21.53 -9.60
C VAL A 64 5.79 -20.09 -9.59
N ILE A 65 6.14 -19.30 -10.61
CA ILE A 65 5.78 -17.88 -10.66
C ILE A 65 4.27 -17.73 -10.73
N GLN A 66 3.62 -18.46 -11.66
CA GLN A 66 2.17 -18.41 -11.80
C GLN A 66 1.47 -18.93 -10.53
N GLY A 67 1.95 -20.02 -9.97
CA GLY A 67 1.38 -20.62 -8.76
C GLY A 67 1.50 -19.69 -7.54
N SER A 68 2.67 -19.11 -7.31
CA SER A 68 2.91 -18.18 -6.19
C SER A 68 2.07 -16.91 -6.30
N LEU A 69 1.85 -16.42 -7.53
CA LEU A 69 1.00 -15.26 -7.78
C LEU A 69 -0.49 -15.59 -7.68
N SER A 70 -0.90 -16.83 -7.93
CA SER A 70 -2.32 -17.24 -7.94
C SER A 70 -3.01 -17.18 -6.58
N GLU A 71 -2.25 -17.21 -5.49
CA GLU A 71 -2.77 -17.03 -4.13
C GLU A 71 -3.16 -15.57 -3.83
N ASN A 72 -2.70 -14.61 -4.64
CA ASN A 72 -3.03 -13.21 -4.47
C ASN A 72 -4.27 -12.84 -5.30
N PRO A 73 -5.21 -12.04 -4.75
CA PRO A 73 -6.38 -11.61 -5.51
C PRO A 73 -5.97 -10.76 -6.72
N GLN A 74 -6.75 -10.80 -7.80
CA GLN A 74 -6.55 -9.84 -8.90
C GLN A 74 -7.14 -8.48 -8.52
N PRO A 75 -6.47 -7.35 -8.84
CA PRO A 75 -5.31 -7.15 -9.71
C PRO A 75 -3.96 -7.17 -8.98
N LEU A 76 -3.93 -7.43 -7.66
CA LEU A 76 -2.71 -7.38 -6.84
C LEU A 76 -1.59 -8.24 -7.43
N ALA A 77 -1.90 -9.49 -7.76
CA ALA A 77 -0.93 -10.42 -8.35
C ALA A 77 -0.28 -9.86 -9.64
N GLY A 78 -1.08 -9.22 -10.49
CA GLY A 78 -0.62 -8.61 -11.73
C GLY A 78 0.31 -7.41 -11.47
N LEU A 79 -0.07 -6.53 -10.55
CA LEU A 79 0.73 -5.36 -10.19
C LEU A 79 2.06 -5.77 -9.52
N LEU A 80 2.04 -6.78 -8.64
CA LEU A 80 3.25 -7.35 -8.03
C LEU A 80 4.20 -7.90 -9.09
N HIS A 81 3.67 -8.64 -10.07
CA HIS A 81 4.47 -9.15 -11.18
C HIS A 81 5.16 -8.02 -11.95
N VAL A 82 4.40 -6.99 -12.34
CA VAL A 82 4.94 -5.83 -13.09
C VAL A 82 6.02 -5.10 -12.28
N ALA A 83 5.75 -4.80 -11.00
CA ALA A 83 6.71 -4.12 -10.13
C ALA A 83 8.01 -4.93 -9.96
N THR A 84 7.90 -6.26 -9.88
CA THR A 84 9.05 -7.17 -9.76
C THR A 84 9.87 -7.22 -11.05
N VAL A 85 9.20 -7.35 -12.19
CA VAL A 85 9.86 -7.33 -13.50
C VAL A 85 10.61 -6.01 -13.70
N LEU A 86 9.97 -4.87 -13.43
CA LEU A 86 10.61 -3.56 -13.54
C LEU A 86 11.78 -3.37 -12.57
N HIS A 87 11.72 -3.97 -11.38
CA HIS A 87 12.80 -3.93 -10.41
C HIS A 87 14.04 -4.69 -10.87
N ASN A 88 13.84 -5.82 -11.55
CA ASN A 88 14.93 -6.71 -11.95
C ASN A 88 15.56 -6.36 -13.30
N ILE A 89 14.88 -5.57 -14.14
CA ILE A 89 15.43 -5.10 -15.41
C ILE A 89 16.54 -4.07 -15.15
N SER A 90 17.74 -4.32 -15.68
CA SER A 90 18.83 -3.34 -15.69
C SER A 90 18.46 -2.13 -16.55
N ASP A 91 19.04 -0.97 -16.30
CA ASP A 91 18.76 0.23 -17.11
C ASP A 91 19.27 0.06 -18.55
N ASP A 92 20.38 -0.65 -18.75
CA ASP A 92 20.95 -0.95 -20.08
C ASP A 92 20.09 -1.94 -20.90
N ASP A 93 19.33 -2.81 -20.23
CA ASP A 93 18.43 -3.79 -20.88
C ASP A 93 17.00 -3.26 -21.07
N PHE A 94 16.70 -2.05 -20.59
CA PHE A 94 15.36 -1.48 -20.68
C PHE A 94 15.08 -0.91 -22.08
N ASP A 95 14.19 -1.59 -22.80
CA ASP A 95 13.66 -1.12 -24.08
C ASP A 95 12.58 -0.07 -23.81
N SER A 96 12.88 1.22 -24.03
CA SER A 96 11.95 2.32 -23.76
C SER A 96 10.71 2.34 -24.66
N ASP A 97 10.78 1.72 -25.84
CA ASP A 97 9.70 1.79 -26.83
C ASP A 97 8.51 0.91 -26.43
N LYS A 98 8.77 -0.27 -25.84
CA LYS A 98 7.70 -1.21 -25.44
C LYS A 98 6.81 -0.71 -24.30
N PRO A 99 7.33 -0.17 -23.18
CA PRO A 99 6.52 0.42 -22.13
C PRO A 99 5.81 1.69 -22.61
N PHE A 100 6.34 2.38 -23.61
CA PHE A 100 5.67 3.54 -24.19
C PHE A 100 4.47 3.13 -25.06
N GLU A 101 4.63 2.18 -25.97
CA GLU A 101 3.52 1.58 -26.72
C GLU A 101 2.42 1.04 -25.77
N LEU A 102 2.83 0.46 -24.64
CA LEU A 102 1.94 0.00 -23.57
C LEU A 102 1.12 1.12 -22.95
N LEU A 103 1.73 2.25 -22.63
CA LEU A 103 1.03 3.40 -22.05
C LEU A 103 0.01 4.01 -23.03
N GLU A 104 0.29 3.91 -24.34
CA GLU A 104 -0.62 4.40 -25.38
C GLU A 104 -1.78 3.44 -25.67
N HIS A 105 -1.61 2.12 -25.48
CA HIS A 105 -2.55 1.12 -26.03
C HIS A 105 -3.16 0.15 -24.99
N ALA A 106 -2.64 0.08 -23.77
CA ALA A 106 -3.01 -0.95 -22.80
C ALA A 106 -3.56 -0.37 -21.48
N ASN A 107 -4.64 -0.98 -21.00
CA ASN A 107 -5.15 -0.70 -19.65
C ASN A 107 -4.27 -1.43 -18.61
N SER A 108 -4.17 -0.94 -17.37
CA SER A 108 -3.31 -1.52 -16.32
C SER A 108 -3.51 -3.03 -16.08
N ASN A 109 -4.74 -3.52 -16.28
CA ASN A 109 -5.06 -4.95 -16.19
C ASN A 109 -4.39 -5.83 -17.26
N GLN A 110 -3.88 -5.24 -18.34
CA GLN A 110 -3.22 -5.95 -19.45
C GLN A 110 -1.69 -5.95 -19.31
N TRP A 111 -1.13 -5.15 -18.41
CA TRP A 111 0.31 -5.10 -18.16
C TRP A 111 0.91 -6.47 -17.82
N PRO A 112 0.30 -7.32 -16.96
CA PRO A 112 0.90 -8.60 -16.59
C PRO A 112 1.13 -9.54 -17.77
N VAL A 113 0.26 -9.51 -18.79
CA VAL A 113 0.35 -10.35 -19.99
C VAL A 113 1.51 -9.93 -20.91
N ILE A 114 1.92 -8.66 -20.81
CA ILE A 114 2.92 -8.09 -21.70
C ILE A 114 4.28 -8.14 -21.01
N TYR A 115 4.32 -7.91 -19.70
CA TYR A 115 5.52 -8.09 -18.87
C TYR A 115 5.91 -9.57 -18.63
N SER A 116 5.02 -10.53 -18.89
CA SER A 116 5.34 -11.96 -18.79
C SER A 116 6.39 -12.44 -19.81
N ARG A 117 6.66 -11.66 -20.87
CA ARG A 117 7.64 -11.99 -21.91
C ARG A 117 9.09 -11.66 -21.54
N PHE A 118 9.34 -11.02 -20.39
CA PHE A 118 10.65 -10.44 -20.08
C PHE A 118 11.54 -11.30 -19.18
N LEU A 119 11.08 -12.46 -18.71
CA LEU A 119 11.97 -13.46 -18.13
C LEU A 119 12.76 -14.09 -19.29
N ARG A 120 13.98 -13.59 -19.56
CA ARG A 120 14.84 -14.19 -20.57
C ARG A 120 15.20 -15.60 -20.10
N SER A 121 15.33 -16.54 -21.04
CA SER A 121 15.82 -17.88 -20.72
C SER A 121 17.25 -17.77 -20.16
N GLY A 122 17.40 -17.83 -18.85
CA GLY A 122 18.68 -17.64 -18.16
C GLY A 122 18.65 -16.72 -16.95
N ASP A 123 17.58 -15.92 -16.76
CA ASP A 123 17.42 -15.12 -15.55
C ASP A 123 17.15 -16.02 -14.34
N ASP A 124 17.89 -15.84 -13.24
CA ASP A 124 17.77 -16.68 -12.04
C ASP A 124 16.38 -16.50 -11.45
N VAL A 125 15.48 -17.47 -11.69
CA VAL A 125 14.14 -17.53 -11.09
C VAL A 125 14.19 -17.35 -9.56
N LEU A 126 15.30 -17.71 -8.92
CA LEU A 126 15.48 -17.48 -7.50
C LEU A 126 15.64 -15.99 -7.19
N ASP A 127 16.33 -15.23 -8.02
CA ASP A 127 16.43 -13.77 -7.89
C ASP A 127 15.08 -13.11 -8.17
N TYR A 128 14.36 -13.57 -9.20
CA TYR A 128 12.98 -13.11 -9.41
C TYR A 128 12.10 -13.36 -8.19
N MET A 129 12.12 -14.57 -7.62
CA MET A 129 11.31 -14.91 -6.45
C MET A 129 11.74 -14.16 -5.19
N ARG A 130 13.04 -13.90 -5.01
CA ARG A 130 13.54 -13.05 -3.91
C ARG A 130 13.00 -11.63 -4.04
N SER A 131 13.17 -11.00 -5.21
CA SER A 131 12.65 -9.67 -5.48
C SER A 131 11.13 -9.59 -5.31
N LEU A 132 10.39 -10.62 -5.74
CA LEU A 132 8.94 -10.69 -5.57
C LEU A 132 8.56 -10.67 -4.08
N VAL A 133 9.23 -11.48 -3.26
CA VAL A 133 9.01 -11.53 -1.81
C VAL A 133 9.40 -10.22 -1.15
N ASP A 134 10.55 -9.66 -1.52
CA ASP A 134 11.06 -8.41 -0.94
C ASP A 134 10.11 -7.24 -1.25
N ILE A 135 9.62 -7.12 -2.49
CA ILE A 135 8.64 -6.11 -2.89
C ILE A 135 7.30 -6.32 -2.16
N TYR A 136 6.83 -7.57 -2.06
CA TYR A 136 5.59 -7.86 -1.34
C TYR A 136 5.68 -7.42 0.12
N VAL A 137 6.74 -7.82 0.83
CA VAL A 137 6.96 -7.43 2.24
C VAL A 137 7.14 -5.92 2.39
N GLU A 138 7.88 -5.29 1.48
CA GLU A 138 8.08 -3.84 1.46
C GLU A 138 6.74 -3.10 1.37
N VAL A 139 5.86 -3.51 0.47
CA VAL A 139 4.55 -2.87 0.27
C VAL A 139 3.57 -3.21 1.38
N ASP A 140 3.60 -4.43 1.91
CA ASP A 140 2.76 -4.88 3.03
C ASP A 140 3.00 -4.02 4.28
N VAL A 141 4.26 -3.81 4.65
CA VAL A 141 4.63 -2.92 5.76
C VAL A 141 4.20 -1.47 5.49
N ALA A 142 4.30 -1.01 4.25
CA ALA A 142 3.85 0.33 3.89
C ALA A 142 2.32 0.47 3.99
N ALA A 143 1.56 -0.57 3.64
CA ALA A 143 0.10 -0.57 3.72
C ALA A 143 -0.37 -0.41 5.17
N ASP A 144 0.26 -1.10 6.12
CA ASP A 144 -0.04 -0.96 7.56
C ASP A 144 0.23 0.46 8.07
N ILE A 145 1.37 1.05 7.68
CA ILE A 145 1.74 2.41 8.07
C ILE A 145 0.72 3.42 7.53
N VAL A 146 0.40 3.33 6.23
CA VAL A 146 -0.55 4.23 5.58
C VAL A 146 -1.94 4.07 6.20
N ALA A 147 -2.38 2.83 6.42
CA ALA A 147 -3.66 2.52 7.05
C ALA A 147 -3.76 3.15 8.44
N GLN A 148 -2.73 2.94 9.28
CA GLN A 148 -2.73 3.47 10.64
C GLN A 148 -2.74 5.00 10.64
N GLY A 149 -1.98 5.64 9.74
CA GLY A 149 -1.97 7.10 9.60
C GLY A 149 -3.32 7.67 9.15
N MET A 150 -3.96 7.05 8.15
CA MET A 150 -5.28 7.46 7.67
C MET A 150 -6.40 7.20 8.69
N ASN A 151 -6.33 6.09 9.44
CA ASN A 151 -7.24 5.79 10.54
C ASN A 151 -7.08 6.80 11.69
N ALA A 152 -5.84 7.14 12.06
CA ALA A 152 -5.56 8.19 13.03
C ALA A 152 -6.16 9.52 12.59
N ALA A 153 -5.98 9.90 11.33
CA ALA A 153 -6.58 11.10 10.76
C ALA A 153 -8.11 11.05 10.88
N MET A 154 -8.75 9.95 10.48
CA MET A 154 -10.21 9.84 10.56
C MET A 154 -10.73 10.01 12.00
N GLN A 155 -10.15 9.30 12.96
CA GLN A 155 -10.59 9.36 14.36
C GLN A 155 -10.37 10.75 14.97
N ILE A 156 -9.21 11.37 14.71
CA ILE A 156 -8.88 12.72 15.22
C ILE A 156 -9.76 13.80 14.60
N TYR A 157 -10.17 13.65 13.34
CA TYR A 157 -11.11 14.57 12.70
C TYR A 157 -12.51 14.47 13.34
N ILE A 158 -12.94 13.25 13.70
CA ILE A 158 -14.21 13.00 14.42
C ILE A 158 -14.15 13.50 15.86
N ASP A 159 -13.05 13.25 16.57
CA ASP A 159 -12.78 13.74 17.92
C ASP A 159 -11.28 14.00 18.12
N PRO A 160 -10.84 15.28 18.20
CA PRO A 160 -9.42 15.62 18.36
C PRO A 160 -8.78 15.13 19.66
N GLN A 161 -9.57 14.75 20.66
CA GLN A 161 -9.08 14.29 21.97
C GLN A 161 -9.04 12.76 22.07
N VAL A 162 -9.48 12.04 21.03
CA VAL A 162 -9.54 10.59 21.04
C VAL A 162 -8.13 9.97 21.07
N ALA A 163 -8.00 8.88 21.83
CA ALA A 163 -6.87 7.98 21.68
C ALA A 163 -7.12 7.09 20.47
N VAL A 164 -6.20 7.10 19.51
CA VAL A 164 -6.39 6.38 18.24
C VAL A 164 -6.27 4.88 18.50
N THR A 165 -7.31 4.13 18.12
CA THR A 165 -7.25 2.66 18.17
C THR A 165 -6.42 2.10 17.00
N PRO A 166 -5.59 1.06 17.23
CA PRO A 166 -4.90 0.37 16.15
C PRO A 166 -5.87 -0.18 15.11
N VAL A 167 -5.54 0.01 13.83
CA VAL A 167 -6.38 -0.49 12.73
C VAL A 167 -6.06 -1.94 12.42
N VAL A 168 -7.10 -2.75 12.28
CA VAL A 168 -7.01 -4.10 11.69
C VAL A 168 -7.74 -4.05 10.35
N LEU A 169 -7.01 -4.29 9.28
CA LEU A 169 -7.52 -4.22 7.91
C LEU A 169 -8.32 -5.48 7.56
N SER A 170 -9.44 -5.30 6.86
CA SER A 170 -10.04 -6.41 6.13
C SER A 170 -9.17 -6.78 4.91
N VAL A 171 -9.37 -7.98 4.36
CA VAL A 171 -8.69 -8.41 3.13
C VAL A 171 -8.92 -7.42 1.98
N ALA A 172 -10.12 -6.85 1.87
CA ALA A 172 -10.45 -5.90 0.81
C ALA A 172 -9.78 -4.54 1.04
N GLU A 173 -9.79 -4.03 2.27
CA GLU A 173 -9.10 -2.77 2.64
C GLU A 173 -7.59 -2.86 2.38
N HIS A 174 -6.99 -3.97 2.81
CA HIS A 174 -5.58 -4.28 2.57
C HIS A 174 -5.27 -4.36 1.08
N THR A 175 -6.06 -5.12 0.31
CA THR A 175 -5.84 -5.26 -1.14
C THR A 175 -5.91 -3.91 -1.86
N ARG A 176 -6.87 -3.02 -1.50
CA ARG A 176 -6.96 -1.67 -2.09
C ARG A 176 -5.72 -0.84 -1.82
N LEU A 177 -5.23 -0.84 -0.58
CA LEU A 177 -4.03 -0.10 -0.18
C LEU A 177 -2.77 -0.61 -0.89
N VAL A 178 -2.54 -1.92 -0.87
CA VAL A 178 -1.38 -2.54 -1.53
C VAL A 178 -1.42 -2.30 -3.04
N CYS A 179 -2.58 -2.38 -3.68
CA CYS A 179 -2.72 -2.04 -5.11
C CYS A 179 -2.34 -0.58 -5.38
N ALA A 180 -2.84 0.37 -4.58
CA ALA A 180 -2.54 1.78 -4.74
C ALA A 180 -1.04 2.08 -4.54
N LEU A 181 -0.41 1.48 -3.54
CA LEU A 181 1.04 1.57 -3.33
C LEU A 181 1.82 0.99 -4.51
N LEU A 182 1.44 -0.18 -5.04
CA LEU A 182 2.10 -0.76 -6.20
C LEU A 182 1.98 0.12 -7.45
N ILE A 183 0.82 0.75 -7.68
CA ILE A 183 0.64 1.68 -8.80
C ILE A 183 1.60 2.87 -8.66
N VAL A 184 1.71 3.45 -7.47
CA VAL A 184 2.68 4.52 -7.19
C VAL A 184 4.11 4.02 -7.42
N LYS A 185 4.49 2.85 -6.91
CA LYS A 185 5.83 2.27 -7.12
C LYS A 185 6.14 2.06 -8.61
N ILE A 186 5.23 1.46 -9.36
CA ILE A 186 5.38 1.22 -10.80
C ILE A 186 5.56 2.53 -11.56
N HIS A 187 4.79 3.57 -11.20
CA HIS A 187 4.93 4.90 -11.80
C HIS A 187 6.37 5.40 -11.69
N TYR A 188 6.94 5.40 -10.48
CA TYR A 188 8.30 5.91 -10.25
C TYR A 188 9.38 5.00 -10.84
N GLN A 189 9.21 3.67 -10.82
CA GLN A 189 10.12 2.73 -11.48
C GLN A 189 10.16 2.93 -13.01
N LEU A 190 9.02 3.15 -13.65
CA LEU A 190 8.98 3.47 -15.07
C LEU A 190 9.59 4.85 -15.30
N ARG A 191 9.20 5.86 -14.51
CA ARG A 191 9.68 7.22 -14.66
C ARG A 191 11.19 7.32 -14.57
N SER A 192 11.82 6.59 -13.64
CA SER A 192 13.28 6.59 -13.51
C SER A 192 13.99 5.97 -14.71
N LYS A 193 13.34 5.03 -15.40
CA LYS A 193 13.87 4.35 -16.59
C LYS A 193 13.65 5.13 -17.89
N PHE A 194 12.64 6.00 -17.92
CA PHE A 194 12.46 6.98 -18.99
C PHE A 194 13.35 8.20 -18.72
N GLU A 195 14.54 8.26 -19.34
CA GLU A 195 15.48 9.37 -19.18
C GLU A 195 14.78 10.75 -19.29
N PRO A 196 15.08 11.71 -18.40
CA PRO A 196 14.50 13.05 -18.45
C PRO A 196 14.94 13.86 -19.68
N ASP A 197 15.95 13.41 -20.43
CA ASP A 197 16.48 14.04 -21.65
C ASP A 197 15.88 13.44 -22.95
N GLY A 198 14.97 12.46 -22.82
CA GLY A 198 14.16 11.97 -23.94
C GLY A 198 13.19 13.05 -24.47
N PRO A 199 12.58 12.85 -25.66
CA PRO A 199 11.71 13.86 -26.31
C PRO A 199 10.41 14.16 -25.54
N MET A 200 10.11 13.44 -24.45
CA MET A 200 8.85 13.53 -23.73
C MET A 200 8.98 14.28 -22.41
N SER A 201 8.12 15.28 -22.19
CA SER A 201 8.09 15.99 -20.92
C SER A 201 7.57 15.10 -19.79
N ALA A 202 8.00 15.36 -18.54
CA ALA A 202 7.50 14.66 -17.35
C ALA A 202 5.98 14.64 -17.25
N ARG A 203 5.34 15.73 -17.72
CA ARG A 203 3.89 15.90 -17.72
C ARG A 203 3.20 14.97 -18.72
N ASP A 204 3.78 14.76 -19.89
CA ASP A 204 3.22 13.91 -20.94
C ASP A 204 3.28 12.44 -20.51
N PHE A 205 4.40 12.02 -19.90
CA PHE A 205 4.52 10.69 -19.30
C PHE A 205 3.47 10.44 -18.22
N ALA A 206 3.35 11.35 -17.25
CA ALA A 206 2.36 11.23 -16.17
C ALA A 206 0.94 11.17 -16.74
N THR A 207 0.65 11.96 -17.78
CA THR A 207 -0.66 11.93 -18.45
C THR A 207 -0.93 10.59 -19.13
N ALA A 208 0.03 10.06 -19.88
CA ALA A 208 -0.09 8.76 -20.55
C ALA A 208 -0.28 7.62 -19.52
N PHE A 209 0.52 7.62 -18.44
CA PHE A 209 0.36 6.68 -17.34
C PHE A 209 -1.04 6.72 -16.72
N MET A 210 -1.54 7.92 -16.41
CA MET A 210 -2.87 8.08 -15.82
C MET A 210 -3.99 7.62 -16.75
N GLN A 211 -3.83 7.69 -18.08
CA GLN A 211 -4.82 7.20 -19.04
C GLN A 211 -4.98 5.67 -19.00
N THR A 212 -3.98 4.93 -18.51
CA THR A 212 -4.05 3.47 -18.34
C THR A 212 -4.78 3.02 -17.08
N LEU A 213 -5.20 3.95 -16.22
CA LEU A 213 -5.80 3.66 -14.93
C LEU A 213 -7.30 3.95 -14.94
N ALA A 214 -8.07 3.12 -14.22
CA ALA A 214 -9.46 3.43 -13.93
C ALA A 214 -9.55 4.65 -12.99
N PRO A 215 -10.64 5.44 -13.05
CA PRO A 215 -10.82 6.62 -12.20
C PRO A 215 -10.63 6.39 -10.69
N TRP A 216 -11.10 5.24 -10.19
CA TRP A 216 -10.96 4.87 -8.78
C TRP A 216 -9.51 4.49 -8.41
N GLN A 217 -8.76 3.85 -9.32
CA GLN A 217 -7.34 3.54 -9.12
C GLN A 217 -6.52 4.82 -9.03
N MET A 218 -6.82 5.80 -9.88
CA MET A 218 -6.16 7.11 -9.84
C MET A 218 -6.41 7.80 -8.50
N ALA A 219 -7.65 7.89 -8.04
CA ALA A 219 -7.93 8.56 -6.77
C ALA A 219 -7.33 7.83 -5.56
N GLN A 220 -7.35 6.50 -5.54
CA GLN A 220 -6.67 5.72 -4.49
C GLN A 220 -5.16 5.97 -4.52
N SER A 221 -4.54 5.94 -5.70
CA SER A 221 -3.10 6.20 -5.85
C SER A 221 -2.74 7.64 -5.47
N SER A 222 -3.54 8.63 -5.85
CA SER A 222 -3.42 10.03 -5.40
C SER A 222 -3.50 10.16 -3.88
N SER A 223 -4.40 9.41 -3.25
CA SER A 223 -4.58 9.43 -1.79
C SER A 223 -3.37 8.88 -1.06
N VAL A 224 -2.77 7.79 -1.56
CA VAL A 224 -1.54 7.21 -1.00
C VAL A 224 -0.35 8.12 -1.27
N GLU A 225 -0.17 8.61 -2.50
CA GLU A 225 0.93 9.54 -2.83
C GLU A 225 0.86 10.80 -1.97
N GLY A 226 -0.33 11.38 -1.80
CA GLY A 226 -0.54 12.54 -0.95
C GLY A 226 -0.21 12.27 0.53
N PHE A 227 -0.47 11.06 1.03
CA PHE A 227 -0.05 10.65 2.36
C PHE A 227 1.48 10.54 2.46
N LEU A 228 2.13 9.85 1.52
CA LEU A 228 3.57 9.68 1.49
C LEU A 228 4.31 11.02 1.39
N ASP A 229 3.80 11.95 0.58
CA ASP A 229 4.31 13.32 0.46
C ASP A 229 4.14 14.12 1.76
N SER A 230 2.99 13.97 2.44
CA SER A 230 2.76 14.62 3.73
C SER A 230 3.72 14.15 4.82
N CYS A 231 4.15 12.88 4.76
CA CYS A 231 5.18 12.38 5.67
C CYS A 231 6.51 13.10 5.43
N GLN A 232 6.87 13.44 4.19
CA GLN A 232 8.17 14.04 3.86
C GLN A 232 8.24 15.56 4.08
N LYS A 233 7.10 16.25 4.09
CA LYS A 233 7.03 17.70 4.25
C LYS A 233 6.73 18.07 5.69
N TYR A 234 7.30 19.18 6.18
CA TYR A 234 6.91 19.74 7.47
C TYR A 234 5.40 20.02 7.47
N PRO A 235 4.64 19.57 8.50
CA PRO A 235 3.20 19.72 8.53
C PRO A 235 2.78 21.19 8.46
N GLY A 236 2.07 21.56 7.39
CA GLY A 236 1.50 22.90 7.21
C GLY A 236 0.16 23.13 7.94
N GLY A 237 -0.27 22.22 8.82
CA GLY A 237 -1.59 22.29 9.45
C GLY A 237 -1.66 21.62 10.83
N LEU A 238 -2.53 22.14 11.70
CA LEU A 238 -2.67 21.76 13.12
C LEU A 238 -2.95 20.26 13.32
N PHE A 239 -3.86 19.67 12.53
CA PHE A 239 -4.13 18.24 12.62
C PHE A 239 -2.97 17.39 12.10
N ASN A 240 -2.27 17.85 11.05
CA ASN A 240 -1.08 17.17 10.57
C ASN A 240 0.01 17.21 11.64
N GLU A 241 0.20 18.30 12.38
CA GLU A 241 1.14 18.33 13.52
C GLU A 241 0.76 17.35 14.64
N ILE A 242 -0.54 17.20 14.96
CA ILE A 242 -1.01 16.25 15.99
C ILE A 242 -0.82 14.80 15.53
N ILE A 243 -1.19 14.51 14.28
CA ILE A 243 -1.08 13.18 13.68
C ILE A 243 0.41 12.83 13.48
N ASP A 244 1.22 13.75 12.97
CA ASP A 244 2.67 13.57 12.72
C ASP A 244 3.48 13.42 14.00
N LYS A 245 3.15 14.15 15.07
CA LYS A 245 3.88 14.02 16.35
C LYS A 245 3.54 12.74 17.10
N ARG A 246 2.32 12.21 16.98
CA ARG A 246 1.84 11.06 17.79
C ARG A 246 1.83 9.74 17.02
N TYR A 247 1.59 9.76 15.71
CA TYR A 247 1.25 8.55 14.95
C TYR A 247 2.01 8.41 13.62
N THR A 248 2.36 9.52 12.95
CA THR A 248 3.05 9.52 11.64
C THR A 248 4.40 10.24 11.68
N CYS A 249 5.20 10.00 12.71
CA CYS A 249 6.55 10.59 12.81
C CYS A 249 7.41 10.16 11.61
N CYS A 250 7.71 11.11 10.72
CA CYS A 250 8.42 10.87 9.47
C CYS A 250 9.72 10.09 9.64
N GLU A 251 10.56 10.48 10.60
CA GLU A 251 11.85 9.82 10.85
C GLU A 251 11.65 8.36 11.28
N CYS A 252 10.68 8.09 12.15
CA CYS A 252 10.35 6.73 12.58
C CYS A 252 9.78 5.90 11.41
N LEU A 253 8.90 6.49 10.59
CA LEU A 253 8.30 5.79 9.45
C LEU A 253 9.35 5.47 8.36
N LEU A 254 10.27 6.40 8.08
CA LEU A 254 11.40 6.18 7.17
C LEU A 254 12.38 5.12 7.72
N GLN A 255 12.54 4.97 9.04
CA GLN A 255 13.33 3.87 9.60
C GLN A 255 12.62 2.52 9.47
N ARG A 256 11.30 2.49 9.62
CA ARG A 256 10.51 1.24 9.61
C ARG A 256 10.20 0.70 8.21
N SER A 257 10.15 1.54 7.18
CA SER A 257 9.76 1.13 5.84
C SER A 257 10.81 1.43 4.77
N SER A 258 11.28 0.38 4.09
CA SER A 258 12.09 0.52 2.87
C SER A 258 11.32 1.21 1.75
N TYR A 259 10.02 0.96 1.65
CA TYR A 259 9.13 1.59 0.66
C TYR A 259 9.22 3.11 0.74
N LEU A 260 9.00 3.67 1.94
CA LEU A 260 8.99 5.11 2.14
C LEU A 260 10.37 5.72 1.85
N ARG A 261 11.46 5.03 2.20
CA ARG A 261 12.84 5.47 1.88
C ARG A 261 13.08 5.50 0.37
N ASN A 262 12.68 4.44 -0.33
CA ASN A 262 12.85 4.33 -1.78
C ASN A 262 12.01 5.39 -2.48
N TYR A 263 10.73 5.52 -2.13
CA TYR A 263 9.85 6.58 -2.63
C TYR A 263 10.43 7.99 -2.40
N SER A 264 10.95 8.28 -1.20
CA SER A 264 11.59 9.57 -0.93
C SER A 264 12.82 9.83 -1.81
N ARG A 265 13.63 8.80 -2.08
CA ARG A 265 14.76 8.89 -3.00
C ARG A 265 14.29 9.16 -4.44
N ASP A 266 13.28 8.42 -4.89
CA ASP A 266 12.76 8.51 -6.25
C ASP A 266 12.16 9.89 -6.52
N VAL A 267 11.39 10.43 -5.56
CA VAL A 267 10.83 11.78 -5.63
C VAL A 267 11.92 12.86 -5.57
N ALA A 268 12.98 12.68 -4.77
CA ALA A 268 14.06 13.65 -4.68
C ALA A 268 14.89 13.75 -5.97
N VAL A 269 14.97 12.67 -6.74
CA VAL A 269 15.67 12.62 -8.05
C VAL A 269 14.83 13.27 -9.15
N ASP A 270 13.50 13.30 -9.02
CA ASP A 270 12.63 14.00 -9.97
C ASP A 270 12.84 15.52 -9.90
N ARG A 271 13.67 16.04 -10.81
CA ARG A 271 14.07 17.47 -10.87
C ARG A 271 12.89 18.41 -11.10
N TYR A 272 11.78 17.90 -11.61
CA TYR A 272 10.54 18.66 -11.79
C TYR A 272 9.62 18.35 -10.61
N LYS A 273 9.49 19.30 -9.69
CA LYS A 273 8.62 19.26 -8.49
C LYS A 273 7.11 19.22 -8.82
N GLY A 274 6.69 18.39 -9.76
CA GLY A 274 5.30 18.16 -10.12
C GLY A 274 4.92 16.75 -9.70
N HIS A 275 4.19 16.63 -8.60
CA HIS A 275 3.61 15.37 -8.14
C HIS A 275 2.79 14.75 -9.27
N ALA A 276 3.03 13.47 -9.56
CA ALA A 276 2.37 12.79 -10.67
C ALA A 276 0.86 12.68 -10.46
N PHE A 277 0.43 12.49 -9.21
CA PHE A 277 -0.98 12.33 -8.84
C PHE A 277 -1.51 13.48 -7.95
N ALA A 278 -0.65 14.25 -7.27
CA ALA A 278 -1.08 15.39 -6.43
C ALA A 278 -1.24 16.73 -7.18
N GLY A 279 -0.74 16.83 -8.41
CA GLY A 279 -1.02 17.94 -9.31
C GLY A 279 -2.36 17.74 -10.03
N ASP A 280 -3.48 18.11 -9.41
CA ASP A 280 -4.84 17.95 -9.96
C ASP A 280 -5.16 18.82 -11.19
N THR A 281 -4.12 19.24 -11.93
CA THR A 281 -4.25 19.90 -13.24
C THR A 281 -4.50 18.90 -14.39
N SER A 282 -4.42 17.59 -14.12
CA SER A 282 -4.72 16.51 -15.07
C SER A 282 -6.18 16.05 -15.03
N PHE A 283 -6.91 16.21 -13.90
CA PHE A 283 -8.33 15.89 -13.81
C PHE A 283 -9.28 16.71 -14.72
N PRO A 284 -8.99 17.97 -15.12
CA PRO A 284 -9.89 18.71 -16.01
C PRO A 284 -9.73 18.37 -17.50
N ARG A 285 -8.71 17.60 -17.89
CA ARG A 285 -8.43 17.27 -19.30
C ARG A 285 -8.67 15.80 -19.60
N TYR A 286 -9.82 15.27 -19.19
CA TYR A 286 -10.26 13.98 -19.72
C TYR A 286 -10.83 14.15 -21.12
N SER A 287 -10.33 13.34 -22.05
CA SER A 287 -10.86 13.15 -23.39
C SER A 287 -12.37 12.84 -23.35
N PRO A 288 -13.16 13.27 -24.36
CA PRO A 288 -14.58 12.93 -24.50
C PRO A 288 -14.89 11.43 -24.35
N ALA A 289 -13.92 10.54 -24.59
CA ALA A 289 -14.08 9.09 -24.45
C ALA A 289 -14.25 8.63 -22.99
N ALA A 290 -13.53 9.24 -22.04
CA ALA A 290 -13.66 8.91 -20.61
C ALA A 290 -14.98 9.45 -20.03
N GLU A 291 -15.49 10.55 -20.58
CA GLU A 291 -16.81 11.11 -20.23
C GLU A 291 -17.95 10.20 -20.70
N VAL A 292 -17.80 9.57 -21.87
CA VAL A 292 -18.73 8.56 -22.40
C VAL A 292 -18.72 7.29 -21.55
N GLU A 293 -17.56 6.84 -21.07
CA GLU A 293 -17.46 5.69 -20.17
C GLU A 293 -18.02 5.99 -18.77
N ARG A 294 -17.78 7.20 -18.22
CA ARG A 294 -18.46 7.68 -17.00
C ARG A 294 -19.98 7.70 -17.15
N ARG A 295 -20.51 8.14 -18.30
CA ARG A 295 -21.97 8.12 -18.58
C ARG A 295 -22.52 6.70 -18.77
N ARG A 296 -21.73 5.74 -19.28
CA ARG A 296 -22.12 4.33 -19.38
C ARG A 296 -22.18 3.65 -18.02
N ILE A 297 -21.17 3.87 -17.18
CA ILE A 297 -21.08 3.27 -15.83
C ILE A 297 -22.15 3.87 -14.91
N GLY A 298 -22.33 5.20 -14.92
CA GLY A 298 -23.34 5.89 -14.10
C GLY A 298 -24.79 5.56 -14.46
N ARG A 299 -25.08 5.08 -15.67
CA ARG A 299 -26.43 4.65 -16.08
C ARG A 299 -26.78 3.21 -15.68
N ARG A 300 -25.80 2.38 -15.27
CA ARG A 300 -26.01 0.94 -15.08
C ARG A 300 -26.32 0.54 -13.64
N GLU A 301 -26.11 1.41 -12.66
CA GLU A 301 -26.20 1.08 -11.23
C GLU A 301 -27.09 2.09 -10.50
N SER A 302 -28.40 1.82 -10.52
CA SER A 302 -29.35 2.54 -9.66
C SER A 302 -29.11 2.18 -8.20
N TRP A 303 -29.08 3.20 -7.35
CA TRP A 303 -28.72 3.26 -5.93
C TRP A 303 -29.60 2.46 -4.95
N ALA A 304 -30.35 1.47 -5.42
CA ALA A 304 -31.24 0.69 -4.57
C ALA A 304 -31.25 -0.79 -4.99
N GLY A 305 -30.75 -1.67 -4.13
CA GLY A 305 -31.22 -3.06 -4.11
C GLY A 305 -30.25 -4.18 -4.50
N ARG A 306 -28.98 -4.16 -4.07
CA ARG A 306 -28.18 -5.41 -4.04
C ARG A 306 -27.50 -5.62 -2.71
N VAL A 307 -28.30 -5.96 -1.71
CA VAL A 307 -27.83 -6.69 -0.52
C VAL A 307 -27.97 -8.17 -0.87
N GLY A 308 -26.85 -8.87 -1.08
CA GLY A 308 -26.85 -10.35 -1.12
C GLY A 308 -26.11 -11.05 -2.27
N ASP A 309 -25.65 -10.35 -3.32
CA ASP A 309 -24.88 -11.01 -4.39
C ASP A 309 -23.39 -11.05 -4.03
N ALA A 310 -22.75 -12.21 -4.21
CA ALA A 310 -21.30 -12.36 -4.11
C ALA A 310 -20.62 -11.33 -5.02
N GLN A 311 -20.02 -10.30 -4.41
CA GLN A 311 -19.38 -9.23 -5.15
C GLN A 311 -18.22 -9.78 -5.96
N HIS A 312 -18.21 -9.49 -7.26
CA HIS A 312 -17.08 -9.76 -8.13
C HIS A 312 -15.80 -9.13 -7.52
N PRO A 313 -14.61 -9.75 -7.60
CA PRO A 313 -13.38 -9.19 -7.01
C PRO A 313 -13.07 -7.75 -7.46
N ALA A 314 -13.44 -7.40 -8.69
CA ALA A 314 -13.33 -6.04 -9.21
C ALA A 314 -14.26 -5.02 -8.52
N THR A 315 -15.44 -5.43 -8.02
CA THR A 315 -16.33 -4.58 -7.21
C THR A 315 -15.82 -4.42 -5.78
N GLN A 316 -14.97 -5.32 -5.27
CA GLN A 316 -14.37 -5.16 -3.95
C GLN A 316 -13.33 -4.04 -3.92
N LEU A 317 -12.72 -3.68 -5.04
CA LEU A 317 -11.69 -2.63 -5.11
C LEU A 317 -12.27 -1.23 -5.32
N ARG A 318 -13.43 -1.17 -5.98
CA ARG A 318 -14.27 0.03 -6.09
C ARG A 318 -15.22 0.07 -4.89
N ASN A 319 -14.88 0.83 -3.85
CA ASN A 319 -15.63 0.86 -2.60
C ASN A 319 -16.65 2.02 -2.51
N HIS A 320 -17.39 2.05 -1.40
CA HIS A 320 -18.35 3.10 -1.08
C HIS A 320 -17.71 4.49 -0.96
N GLY A 321 -16.49 4.58 -0.42
CA GLY A 321 -15.74 5.84 -0.35
C GLY A 321 -15.42 6.43 -1.72
N TRP A 322 -15.10 5.60 -2.72
CA TRP A 322 -14.97 6.05 -4.11
C TRP A 322 -16.28 6.63 -4.64
N MET A 323 -17.41 5.98 -4.37
CA MET A 323 -18.72 6.48 -4.82
C MET A 323 -19.04 7.84 -4.22
N MET A 324 -18.76 8.05 -2.93
CA MET A 324 -18.88 9.37 -2.31
C MET A 324 -17.97 10.40 -2.97
N TYR A 325 -16.69 10.05 -3.17
CA TYR A 325 -15.70 10.91 -3.80
C TYR A 325 -16.10 11.36 -5.22
N ASP A 326 -16.66 10.47 -6.02
CA ASP A 326 -17.06 10.75 -7.40
C ASP A 326 -18.22 11.77 -7.48
N THR A 327 -19.06 11.85 -6.45
CA THR A 327 -20.12 12.87 -6.36
C THR A 327 -19.59 14.27 -5.98
N ILE A 328 -18.38 14.36 -5.44
CA ILE A 328 -17.76 15.65 -5.08
C ILE A 328 -17.26 16.31 -6.36
N SER A 329 -17.72 17.55 -6.59
CA SER A 329 -17.29 18.37 -7.73
C SER A 329 -15.77 18.38 -7.87
N PRO A 330 -15.21 18.19 -9.09
CA PRO A 330 -13.77 18.31 -9.33
C PRO A 330 -13.18 19.67 -8.92
N GLY A 331 -14.00 20.73 -8.87
CA GLY A 331 -13.56 22.05 -8.40
C GLY A 331 -13.49 22.18 -6.87
N ASP A 332 -14.06 21.25 -6.11
CA ASP A 332 -14.09 21.28 -4.64
C ASP A 332 -12.90 20.49 -4.06
N MET A 333 -11.71 21.03 -4.29
CA MET A 333 -10.44 20.43 -3.87
C MET A 333 -10.35 20.21 -2.36
N MET A 334 -10.96 21.10 -1.57
CA MET A 334 -10.93 21.00 -0.13
C MET A 334 -11.57 19.70 0.36
N ARG A 335 -12.76 19.35 -0.15
CA ARG A 335 -13.44 18.11 0.22
C ARG A 335 -12.78 16.89 -0.37
N ARG A 336 -12.28 16.97 -1.61
CA ARG A 336 -11.52 15.87 -2.23
C ARG A 336 -10.26 15.52 -1.44
N HIS A 337 -9.50 16.53 -1.01
CA HIS A 337 -8.34 16.32 -0.14
C HIS A 337 -8.71 15.76 1.23
N LEU A 338 -9.87 16.11 1.79
CA LEU A 338 -10.34 15.54 3.04
C LEU A 338 -10.55 14.02 2.91
N VAL A 339 -11.28 13.59 1.87
CA VAL A 339 -11.50 12.16 1.57
C VAL A 339 -10.19 11.41 1.45
N TRP A 340 -9.21 11.98 0.75
CA TRP A 340 -7.88 11.39 0.61
C TRP A 340 -7.14 11.27 1.95
N ARG A 341 -7.13 12.35 2.75
CA ARG A 341 -6.38 12.39 4.00
C ARG A 341 -6.87 11.38 5.03
N VAL A 342 -8.17 11.16 5.11
CA VAL A 342 -8.76 10.22 6.08
C VAL A 342 -8.92 8.82 5.50
N GLY A 343 -8.44 8.57 4.27
CA GLY A 343 -8.40 7.25 3.65
C GLY A 343 -9.74 6.65 3.25
N MET A 344 -10.80 7.45 3.06
CA MET A 344 -12.15 6.91 2.79
C MET A 344 -12.21 5.99 1.56
N LEU A 345 -11.31 6.21 0.58
CA LEU A 345 -11.20 5.39 -0.62
C LEU A 345 -10.75 3.95 -0.36
N PHE A 346 -10.31 3.63 0.86
CA PHE A 346 -9.79 2.31 1.25
C PHE A 346 -10.73 1.56 2.18
N TRP A 347 -11.52 2.25 2.99
CA TRP A 347 -12.33 1.64 4.04
C TRP A 347 -13.55 0.89 3.52
N ASP A 348 -13.89 -0.22 4.18
CA ASP A 348 -15.11 -0.94 3.88
C ASP A 348 -16.35 -0.14 4.27
N GLN A 349 -17.48 -0.45 3.63
CA GLN A 349 -18.74 0.25 3.87
C GLN A 349 -19.19 0.17 5.34
N SER A 350 -18.97 -0.97 6.00
CA SER A 350 -19.29 -1.13 7.42
C SER A 350 -18.48 -0.16 8.29
N ARG A 351 -17.16 -0.09 8.09
CA ARG A 351 -16.29 0.83 8.83
C ARG A 351 -16.65 2.30 8.59
N LEU A 352 -16.96 2.65 7.35
CA LEU A 352 -17.45 3.99 7.01
C LEU A 352 -18.77 4.29 7.73
N ALA A 353 -19.70 3.34 7.76
CA ALA A 353 -20.97 3.50 8.47
C ALA A 353 -20.79 3.64 9.99
N ASP A 354 -19.83 2.94 10.60
CA ASP A 354 -19.50 3.07 12.03
C ASP A 354 -19.01 4.49 12.39
N TRP A 355 -18.40 5.18 11.43
CA TRP A 355 -18.03 6.59 11.55
C TRP A 355 -19.11 7.57 11.11
N GLY A 356 -20.31 7.08 10.80
CA GLY A 356 -21.42 7.90 10.31
C GLY A 356 -21.22 8.43 8.90
N MET A 357 -20.36 7.80 8.08
CA MET A 357 -20.15 8.13 6.67
C MET A 357 -21.02 7.21 5.81
N VAL A 358 -22.27 7.61 5.60
CA VAL A 358 -23.26 6.83 4.85
C VAL A 358 -23.46 7.41 3.43
N ASP A 359 -23.37 8.72 3.27
CA ASP A 359 -23.48 9.41 1.98
C ASP A 359 -22.43 10.52 1.78
N SER A 360 -22.48 11.17 0.61
CA SER A 360 -21.53 12.25 0.29
C SER A 360 -21.78 13.56 1.02
N SER A 361 -22.97 13.76 1.58
CA SER A 361 -23.28 14.91 2.43
C SER A 361 -22.58 14.81 3.78
N ASP A 362 -22.30 13.59 4.25
CA ASP A 362 -21.52 13.36 5.48
C ASP A 362 -20.08 13.87 5.35
N VAL A 363 -19.48 13.79 4.15
CA VAL A 363 -18.16 14.39 3.86
C VAL A 363 -18.20 15.91 4.03
N VAL A 364 -19.30 16.54 3.61
CA VAL A 364 -19.52 17.99 3.79
C VAL A 364 -19.63 18.34 5.26
N THR A 365 -20.37 17.53 6.02
CA THR A 365 -20.55 17.71 7.45
C THR A 365 -19.23 17.56 8.19
N LEU A 366 -18.46 16.50 7.91
CA LEU A 366 -17.13 16.28 8.47
C LEU A 366 -16.20 17.46 8.16
N GLY A 367 -16.16 17.92 6.90
CA GLY A 367 -15.35 19.06 6.50
C GLY A 367 -15.72 20.35 7.23
N THR A 368 -17.02 20.64 7.34
CA THR A 368 -17.53 21.84 8.04
C THR A 368 -17.23 21.79 9.54
N GLN A 369 -17.49 20.65 10.20
CA GLN A 369 -17.21 20.46 11.62
C GLN A 369 -15.71 20.58 11.90
N THR A 370 -14.87 19.99 11.05
CA THR A 370 -13.42 20.09 11.14
C THR A 370 -12.97 21.54 11.00
N ALA A 371 -13.44 22.26 9.97
CA ALA A 371 -13.09 23.66 9.75
C ALA A 371 -13.52 24.56 10.93
N TRP A 372 -14.72 24.33 11.46
CA TRP A 372 -15.22 25.05 12.64
C TRP A 372 -14.36 24.78 13.87
N ARG A 373 -14.04 23.50 14.16
CA ARG A 373 -13.17 23.11 15.27
C ARG A 373 -11.75 23.65 15.11
N LEU A 374 -11.19 23.67 13.90
CA LEU A 374 -9.90 24.31 13.60
C LEU A 374 -9.93 25.81 13.90
N GLY A 375 -10.99 26.49 13.46
CA GLY A 375 -11.21 27.90 13.75
C GLY A 375 -11.36 28.18 15.25
N TYR A 376 -12.05 27.29 15.97
CA TYR A 376 -12.24 27.36 17.41
C TYR A 376 -10.93 27.12 18.17
N MET A 377 -10.19 26.05 17.84
CA MET A 377 -8.92 25.70 18.46
C MET A 377 -7.88 26.80 18.27
N ARG A 378 -7.76 27.37 17.05
CA ARG A 378 -6.87 28.51 16.78
C ARG A 378 -7.20 29.76 17.58
N ARG A 379 -8.48 29.99 17.91
CA ARG A 379 -8.93 31.13 18.72
C ARG A 379 -8.71 30.91 20.22
N ARG A 380 -8.89 29.69 20.71
CA ARG A 380 -8.85 29.36 22.15
C ARG A 380 -7.44 29.05 22.65
N TYR A 381 -6.56 28.54 21.79
CA TYR A 381 -5.18 28.25 22.15
C TYR A 381 -4.26 28.65 21.00
N PRO A 382 -3.52 29.77 21.14
CA PRO A 382 -2.47 30.12 20.19
C PRO A 382 -1.44 28.98 20.08
N TYR A 383 -0.87 28.79 18.89
CA TYR A 383 0.01 27.67 18.50
C TYR A 383 1.07 27.25 19.55
N SER A 384 1.59 28.19 20.35
CA SER A 384 2.59 27.94 21.40
C SER A 384 2.05 27.20 22.62
N LEU A 385 0.79 27.40 23.01
CA LEU A 385 0.17 26.77 24.19
C LEU A 385 -0.38 25.36 23.88
N GLN A 386 -0.67 25.06 22.61
CA GLN A 386 -1.14 23.75 22.17
C GLN A 386 0.00 22.73 22.08
N ARG A 387 1.19 23.16 21.68
CA ARG A 387 2.40 22.33 21.67
C ARG A 387 2.75 21.84 23.08
N GLY A 388 2.65 22.75 24.07
CA GLY A 388 2.82 22.40 25.50
C GLY A 388 1.77 21.41 25.98
N HIS A 389 0.49 21.58 25.64
CA HIS A 389 -0.57 20.69 26.14
C HIS A 389 -0.49 19.24 25.57
N ILE A 390 -0.03 19.08 24.33
CA ILE A 390 0.18 17.77 23.68
C ILE A 390 1.40 17.07 24.31
N GLU A 391 2.48 17.81 24.55
CA GLU A 391 3.68 17.31 25.23
C GLU A 391 3.37 16.98 26.70
N ASP A 392 2.52 17.76 27.38
CA ASP A 392 2.08 17.53 28.76
C ASP A 392 1.23 16.26 28.88
N THR A 393 0.34 15.99 27.92
CA THR A 393 -0.52 14.78 27.96
C THR A 393 0.27 13.51 27.66
N THR A 394 1.18 13.53 26.69
CA THR A 394 2.08 12.38 26.44
C THR A 394 3.04 12.17 27.62
N SER A 395 3.56 13.26 28.21
CA SER A 395 4.43 13.19 29.39
C SER A 395 3.67 12.65 30.61
N GLN A 396 2.41 13.05 30.81
CA GLN A 396 1.56 12.50 31.86
C GLN A 396 1.30 11.00 31.65
N GLN A 397 1.00 10.55 30.43
CA GLN A 397 0.79 9.14 30.13
C GLN A 397 2.07 8.30 30.34
N ILE A 398 3.24 8.82 29.96
CA ILE A 398 4.53 8.17 30.22
C ILE A 398 4.82 8.13 31.73
N VAL A 399 4.52 9.21 32.47
CA VAL A 399 4.68 9.26 33.92
C VAL A 399 3.74 8.27 34.61
N GLU A 400 2.51 8.13 34.14
CA GLU A 400 1.55 7.16 34.67
C GLU A 400 1.97 5.73 34.35
N TRP A 401 2.43 5.46 33.13
CA TRP A 401 2.97 4.16 32.72
C TRP A 401 4.21 3.77 33.54
N THR A 402 5.19 4.66 33.65
CA THR A 402 6.43 4.39 34.42
C THR A 402 6.19 4.26 35.92
N ARG A 403 5.03 4.72 36.41
CA ARG A 403 4.56 4.54 37.79
C ARG A 403 3.59 3.38 37.96
N SER A 404 3.18 2.73 36.87
CA SER A 404 2.38 1.52 36.93
C SER A 404 3.16 0.41 37.64
N HIS A 405 2.47 -0.36 38.48
CA HIS A 405 3.05 -1.52 39.16
C HIS A 405 3.18 -2.74 38.25
N GLU A 406 2.63 -2.66 37.04
CA GLU A 406 2.64 -3.73 36.06
C GLU A 406 3.78 -3.52 35.05
N GLN A 407 4.58 -4.57 34.82
CA GLN A 407 5.59 -4.56 33.76
C GLN A 407 4.94 -4.91 32.42
N ILE A 408 4.27 -3.92 31.84
CA ILE A 408 3.69 -3.95 30.50
C ILE A 408 4.39 -2.92 29.64
N ASP A 409 4.45 -3.15 28.32
CA ASP A 409 4.98 -2.13 27.43
C ASP A 409 4.02 -0.93 27.33
N PHE A 410 4.52 0.18 26.78
CA PHE A 410 3.74 1.41 26.74
C PHE A 410 2.49 1.29 25.85
N GLU A 411 2.55 0.46 24.80
CA GLU A 411 1.42 0.22 23.91
C GLU A 411 0.31 -0.57 24.62
N GLU A 412 0.68 -1.59 25.39
CA GLU A 412 -0.25 -2.39 26.21
C GLU A 412 -0.84 -1.56 27.37
N PHE A 413 -0.05 -0.66 27.97
CA PHE A 413 -0.55 0.28 28.99
C PHE A 413 -1.62 1.23 28.41
N LEU A 414 -1.39 1.77 27.22
CA LEU A 414 -2.37 2.62 26.54
C LEU A 414 -3.63 1.83 26.20
N ALA A 415 -3.51 0.59 25.72
CA ALA A 415 -4.65 -0.27 25.43
C ALA A 415 -5.54 -0.52 26.67
N ARG A 416 -4.93 -0.74 27.84
CA ARG A 416 -5.67 -1.00 29.09
C ARG A 416 -6.38 0.23 29.65
N GLN A 417 -5.79 1.42 29.55
CA GLN A 417 -6.50 2.65 29.95
C GLN A 417 -7.76 2.91 29.10
N LEU A 418 -7.85 2.30 27.92
CA LEU A 418 -8.97 2.44 26.98
C LEU A 418 -10.07 1.39 27.20
N GLY A 419 -9.94 0.52 28.20
CA GLY A 419 -10.98 -0.44 28.58
C GLY A 419 -11.08 -1.67 27.68
N GLN A 420 -9.94 -2.17 27.18
CA GLN A 420 -9.81 -3.52 26.59
C GLN A 420 -9.32 -4.54 27.61
#